data_AF-A0A1H6G0W2-F1
#
_entry.id   AF-A0A1H6G0W2-F1
#
_cell.length_a   1.000
_cell.length_b   1.000
_cell.length_c   1.000
_cell.angle_alpha   90.00
_cell.angle_beta   90.00
_cell.angle_gamma   90.00
#
_symmetry.space_group_name_H-M   'P 1'
#
loop_
_entity.id
_entity.type
_entity.pdbx_description
1 polymer ?
#
loop_
_entity_poly.entity_id
_entity_poly.type
_entity_poly.pdbx_seq_one_letter_code
_entity_poly.pdbx_strand_id
1 'polypeptide(L)'
;MAIGRYRDIPAEMDEIEREVAAAQYPEGGLVVGLGIGIVLPLALAEILLLFAPLVGGILGFALGRRLRDYKIRRRLAKRRLEHERHH
;
A
#
# COMPACT_ATOMS: atom_id res chain seq x y z
N MET A 1 -13.38 34.44 -10.90
CA MET A 1 -13.35 32.96 -10.94
C MET A 1 -14.77 32.49 -11.20
N ALA A 2 -15.09 32.06 -12.42
CA ALA A 2 -16.36 31.42 -12.73
C ALA A 2 -16.04 30.04 -13.32
N ILE A 3 -16.07 29.05 -12.44
CA ILE A 3 -15.99 27.64 -12.77
C ILE A 3 -17.40 27.26 -13.23
N GLY A 4 -17.57 26.89 -14.51
CA GLY A 4 -18.82 26.32 -15.03
C GLY A 4 -19.38 26.92 -16.32
N ARG A 5 -18.56 27.04 -17.39
CA ARG A 5 -19.05 27.55 -18.68
C ARG A 5 -18.39 26.87 -19.90
N TYR A 6 -18.17 25.56 -19.84
CA TYR A 6 -17.84 24.80 -21.06
C TYR A 6 -19.14 24.30 -21.66
N ARG A 7 -19.34 24.54 -22.97
CA ARG A 7 -20.51 24.04 -23.70
C ARG A 7 -20.24 22.61 -24.11
N ASP A 8 -21.09 21.67 -23.68
CA ASP A 8 -20.90 20.24 -23.99
C ASP A 8 -21.44 19.86 -25.38
N ILE A 9 -22.16 20.77 -26.05
CA ILE A 9 -22.75 20.56 -27.37
C ILE A 9 -21.75 21.05 -28.44
N PRO A 10 -21.19 20.17 -29.31
CA PRO A 10 -20.13 20.55 -30.27
C PRO A 10 -20.52 21.65 -31.26
N ALA A 11 -21.81 21.76 -31.57
CA ALA A 11 -22.37 22.77 -32.46
C ALA A 11 -22.40 24.17 -31.83
N GLU A 12 -22.34 24.26 -30.50
CA GLU A 12 -22.35 25.50 -29.74
C GLU A 12 -20.94 25.91 -29.27
N MET A 13 -19.94 25.04 -29.42
CA MET A 13 -18.55 25.29 -29.04
C MET A 13 -17.89 26.26 -30.01
N ASP A 14 -17.21 27.27 -29.44
CA ASP A 14 -16.30 28.13 -30.20
C ASP A 14 -15.07 27.33 -30.66
N GLU A 15 -14.34 27.84 -31.66
CA GLU A 15 -13.23 27.11 -32.30
C GLU A 15 -12.15 26.67 -31.30
N ILE A 16 -11.83 27.52 -30.32
CA ILE A 16 -10.89 27.21 -29.23
C ILE A 16 -11.46 26.12 -28.30
N GLU A 17 -12.75 26.18 -27.96
CA GLU A 17 -13.39 25.17 -27.10
C GLU A 17 -13.41 23.81 -27.78
N ARG A 18 -13.65 23.78 -29.09
CA ARG A 18 -13.62 22.57 -29.91
C ARG A 18 -12.22 21.98 -30.02
N GLU A 19 -11.20 22.81 -30.18
CA GLU A 19 -9.79 22.37 -30.21
C GLU A 19 -9.35 21.78 -28.86
N VAL A 20 -9.73 22.43 -27.77
CA VAL A 20 -9.44 21.93 -26.41
C VAL A 20 -10.20 20.65 -26.10
N ALA A 21 -11.48 20.55 -26.50
CA ALA A 21 -12.27 19.32 -26.33
C ALA A 21 -11.75 18.18 -27.21
N ALA A 22 -11.32 18.48 -28.44
CA ALA A 22 -10.64 17.53 -29.32
C ALA A 22 -9.31 17.03 -28.72
N ALA A 23 -8.57 17.91 -28.05
CA ALA A 23 -7.34 17.54 -27.34
C ALA A 23 -7.61 16.76 -26.04
N GLN A 24 -8.75 16.98 -25.40
CA GLN A 24 -9.18 16.28 -24.17
C GLN A 24 -9.93 14.97 -24.45
N TYR A 25 -9.93 14.45 -25.68
CA TYR A 25 -10.61 13.19 -25.98
C TYR A 25 -10.26 12.14 -24.92
N PRO A 26 -11.28 11.59 -24.21
CA PRO A 26 -11.08 10.81 -22.99
C PRO A 26 -10.28 9.52 -23.21
N GLU A 27 -10.11 9.12 -24.47
CA GLU A 27 -9.28 8.01 -24.91
C GLU A 27 -7.84 8.13 -24.41
N GLY A 28 -7.24 9.33 -24.47
CA GLY A 28 -5.87 9.55 -23.98
C GLY A 28 -5.74 9.36 -22.47
N GLY A 29 -6.69 9.90 -21.70
CA GLY A 29 -6.74 9.73 -20.24
C GLY A 29 -7.01 8.28 -19.82
N LEU A 30 -7.87 7.57 -20.56
CA LEU A 30 -8.17 6.16 -20.33
C LEU A 30 -6.95 5.27 -20.61
N VAL A 31 -6.24 5.50 -21.70
CA VAL A 31 -5.02 4.75 -22.05
C VAL A 31 -3.91 4.98 -21.03
N VAL A 32 -3.69 6.24 -20.61
CA VAL A 32 -2.71 6.57 -19.56
C VAL A 32 -3.12 5.96 -18.22
N GLY A 33 -4.38 6.08 -17.82
CA GLY A 33 -4.91 5.49 -16.60
C GLY A 33 -4.78 3.96 -16.57
N LEU A 34 -5.09 3.30 -17.68
CA LEU A 34 -4.91 1.85 -17.84
C LEU A 34 -3.43 1.46 -17.76
N GLY A 35 -2.56 2.20 -18.46
CA GLY A 35 -1.11 1.98 -18.44
C GLY A 35 -0.53 2.09 -17.02
N ILE A 36 -0.89 3.15 -16.29
CA ILE A 36 -0.49 3.34 -14.89
C ILE A 36 -1.04 2.20 -14.02
N GLY A 37 -2.32 1.86 -14.18
CA GLY A 37 -2.98 0.79 -13.42
C GLY A 37 -2.35 -0.59 -13.60
N ILE A 38 -1.68 -0.85 -14.72
CA ILE A 38 -0.97 -2.11 -14.99
C ILE A 38 0.49 -2.04 -14.55
N VAL A 39 1.21 -0.98 -14.95
CA VAL A 39 2.66 -0.88 -14.73
C VAL A 39 2.98 -0.67 -13.26
N LEU A 40 2.19 0.15 -12.55
CA LEU A 40 2.47 0.50 -11.16
C LEU A 40 2.43 -0.73 -10.23
N PRO A 41 1.40 -1.61 -10.26
CA PRO A 41 1.41 -2.83 -9.45
C PRO A 41 2.52 -3.80 -9.81
N LEU A 42 2.85 -3.95 -11.10
CA LEU A 42 3.94 -4.82 -11.55
C LEU A 42 5.29 -4.35 -10.98
N ALA A 43 5.58 -3.05 -11.09
CA ALA A 43 6.79 -2.47 -10.52
C ALA A 43 6.81 -2.59 -8.98
N LEU A 44 5.67 -2.40 -8.32
CA LEU A 44 5.57 -2.51 -6.87
C LEU A 44 5.69 -3.96 -6.38
N ALA A 45 5.22 -4.93 -7.17
CA ALA A 45 5.28 -6.35 -6.84
C ALA A 45 6.71 -6.85 -6.71
N GLU A 46 7.62 -6.44 -7.60
CA GLU A 46 9.04 -6.80 -7.52
C GLU A 46 9.70 -6.23 -6.25
N ILE A 47 9.39 -4.97 -5.92
CA ILE A 47 9.86 -4.33 -4.69
C ILE A 47 9.33 -5.11 -3.48
N LEU A 48 8.04 -5.41 -3.46
CA LEU A 48 7.44 -6.18 -2.37
C LEU A 48 8.04 -7.58 -2.25
N LEU A 49 8.31 -8.27 -3.35
CA LEU A 49 8.96 -9.58 -3.33
C LEU A 49 10.38 -9.54 -2.76
N LEU A 50 11.12 -8.45 -2.99
CA LEU A 50 12.46 -8.28 -2.44
C LEU A 50 12.42 -7.93 -0.93
N PHE A 51 11.53 -7.02 -0.52
CA PHE A 51 11.52 -6.49 0.85
C PHE A 51 10.64 -7.29 1.82
N ALA A 52 9.57 -7.94 1.35
CA ALA A 52 8.70 -8.76 2.19
C ALA A 52 9.45 -9.88 2.94
N PRO A 53 10.36 -10.67 2.34
CA PRO A 53 11.08 -11.70 3.09
C PRO A 53 12.03 -11.10 4.14
N LEU A 54 12.65 -9.94 3.87
CA LEU A 54 13.51 -9.26 4.84
C LEU A 54 12.69 -8.78 6.05
N VAL A 55 11.59 -8.07 5.80
CA VAL A 55 10.70 -7.57 6.84
C VAL A 55 10.06 -8.73 7.60
N GLY A 56 9.58 -9.75 6.89
CA GLY A 56 9.01 -10.96 7.47
C GLY A 56 10.00 -11.73 8.33
N GLY A 57 11.26 -11.85 7.90
CA GLY A 57 12.33 -12.48 8.67
C GLY A 57 12.64 -11.73 9.96
N ILE A 58 12.79 -10.40 9.89
CA ILE A 58 13.05 -9.55 11.05
C ILE A 58 11.89 -9.63 12.05
N LEU A 59 10.65 -9.46 11.58
CA LEU A 59 9.46 -9.52 12.43
C LEU A 59 9.26 -10.92 13.03
N GLY A 60 9.43 -11.97 12.22
CA GLY A 60 9.34 -13.36 12.66
C GLY A 60 10.37 -13.68 13.75
N PHE A 61 11.62 -13.24 13.57
CA PHE A 61 12.66 -13.40 14.57
C PHE A 61 12.34 -12.64 15.87
N ALA A 62 11.92 -11.38 15.76
CA ALA A 62 11.58 -10.55 16.92
C ALA A 62 10.41 -11.15 17.73
N LEU A 63 9.35 -11.60 17.04
CA LEU A 63 8.22 -12.27 17.66
C LEU A 63 8.63 -13.59 18.31
N GLY A 64 9.39 -14.42 17.60
CA GLY A 64 9.90 -15.69 18.13
C GLY A 64 10.77 -15.49 19.37
N ARG A 65 11.66 -14.50 19.35
CA ARG A 65 12.50 -14.12 20.50
C ARG A 65 11.65 -13.68 21.70
N ARG A 66 10.66 -12.81 21.47
CA ARG A 66 9.76 -12.33 22.52
C ARG A 66 8.96 -13.46 23.16
N LEU A 67 8.44 -14.39 22.35
CA LEU A 67 7.72 -15.57 22.84
C LEU A 67 8.62 -16.51 23.64
N ARG A 68 9.86 -16.72 23.19
CA ARG A 68 10.86 -17.52 23.91
C ARG A 68 11.15 -16.90 25.27
N ASP A 69 11.44 -15.61 25.32
CA ASP A 69 11.75 -14.90 26.57
C ASP A 69 10.57 -14.93 27.55
N TYR A 70 9.33 -14.83 27.04
CA TYR A 70 8.13 -14.97 27.84
C TYR A 70 8.02 -16.38 28.46
N LYS A 71 8.24 -17.43 27.66
CA LYS A 71 8.20 -18.82 28.15
C LYS A 71 9.29 -19.10 29.18
N ILE A 72 10.50 -18.58 28.98
CA ILE A 72 11.62 -18.74 29.93
C ILE A 72 11.26 -18.06 31.26
N ARG A 73 10.83 -16.79 31.22
CA ARG A 73 10.45 -16.05 32.43
C ARG A 73 9.35 -16.76 33.22
N ARG A 74 8.32 -17.28 32.53
CA ARG A 74 7.24 -18.04 33.15
C ARG A 74 7.75 -19.30 33.87
N ARG A 75 8.68 -20.04 33.26
CA ARG A 75 9.26 -21.26 33.87
C ARG A 75 10.16 -20.94 35.06
N LEU A 76 10.96 -19.87 34.99
CA LEU A 76 11.79 -19.43 36.11
C LEU A 76 10.94 -18.98 37.31
N ALA A 77 9.87 -18.23 37.06
CA ALA A 77 8.92 -17.83 38.10
C ALA A 77 8.28 -19.04 38.78
N LYS A 78 7.86 -20.05 37.99
CA LYS A 78 7.31 -21.29 38.53
C LYS A 78 8.30 -22.04 39.44
N ARG A 79 9.56 -22.17 39.01
CA ARG A 79 10.61 -22.83 39.81
C ARG A 79 10.92 -22.10 41.12
N ARG A 80 10.89 -20.77 41.14
CA ARG A 80 11.08 -20.00 42.38
C ARG A 80 9.97 -20.30 43.40
N LEU A 81 8.72 -20.32 42.95
CA LEU A 81 7.56 -20.64 43.79
C LEU A 81 7.55 -22.09 44.29
N GLU A 82 8.19 -23.01 43.57
CA GLU A 82 8.38 -24.39 44.02
C GLU A 82 9.48 -24.47 45.09
N HIS A 83 10.59 -23.75 44.93
CA HIS A 83 11.64 -23.67 45.95
C HIS A 83 11.15 -23.03 47.27
N GLU A 84 10.35 -21.97 47.20
CA GLU A 84 9.76 -21.31 48.39
C GLU A 84 8.72 -22.16 49.11
N ARG A 85 8.14 -23.19 48.45
CA ARG A 85 7.17 -24.12 49.07
C ARG A 85 7.82 -25.30 49.79
N HIS A 86 9.09 -25.58 49.50
CA HIS A 86 9.86 -26.68 50.08
C HIS A 86 10.82 -26.23 51.19
N HIS A 87 10.82 -24.92 51.50
CA HIS A 87 11.46 -24.31 52.66
C HIS A 87 10.40 -23.88 53.67
#